data_AF-A0A7W3FQ84-F1
#
_entry.id   AF-A0A7W3FQ84-F1
#
_cell.length_a   1.000
_cell.length_b   1.000
_cell.length_c   1.000
_cell.angle_alpha   90.00
_cell.angle_beta   90.00
_cell.angle_gamma   90.00
#
_symmetry.space_group_name_H-M   'P 1'
#
loop_
_entity.id
_entity.type
_entity.pdbx_description
1 polymer ?
#
loop_
_entity_poly.entity_id
_entity_poly.type
_entity_poly.pdbx_seq_one_letter_code
_entity_poly.pdbx_strand_id
1 'polypeptide(L)'
;MNKAPVVLAVSLHRLPPAANSDASPVCIDGRALERVGSWLAQPAGLPVATDILGQCFVDAWTRHRSQIATFHARAERMHDALDPQRNRKADVQRAVRICAAWQHHQRILRGLVECQQLLLGPQAAAHPVARRKQALRWLASLLTPEKDGSRQHDDWLRTG
;
A
#
# COMPACT_ATOMS: atom_id res chain seq x y z
N MET A 1 -20.37 -30.99 -13.03
CA MET A 1 -21.08 -29.72 -13.35
C MET A 1 -20.31 -28.58 -12.71
N ASN A 2 -19.59 -27.81 -13.53
CA ASN A 2 -18.74 -26.68 -13.13
C ASN A 2 -19.60 -25.49 -12.67
N LYS A 3 -19.35 -24.97 -11.45
CA LYS A 3 -19.84 -23.65 -11.01
C LYS A 3 -18.68 -22.67 -11.04
N ALA A 4 -18.73 -21.74 -11.99
CA ALA A 4 -17.80 -20.63 -12.09
C ALA A 4 -18.00 -19.63 -10.93
N PRO A 5 -16.95 -19.01 -10.38
CA PRO A 5 -17.10 -17.93 -9.42
C PRO A 5 -17.46 -16.61 -10.13
N VAL A 6 -18.40 -15.87 -9.55
CA VAL A 6 -18.75 -14.51 -9.98
C VAL A 6 -17.59 -13.58 -9.62
N VAL A 7 -16.87 -13.10 -10.63
CA VAL A 7 -15.76 -12.14 -10.51
C VAL A 7 -16.31 -10.74 -10.76
N LEU A 8 -16.15 -9.83 -9.79
CA LEU A 8 -16.53 -8.42 -9.91
C LEU A 8 -15.64 -7.73 -10.97
N ALA A 9 -16.17 -7.58 -12.18
CA ALA A 9 -15.63 -6.65 -13.17
C ALA A 9 -16.07 -5.23 -12.79
N VAL A 10 -15.16 -4.44 -12.20
CA VAL A 10 -15.38 -2.99 -12.04
C VAL A 10 -15.15 -2.32 -13.39
N SER A 11 -16.23 -2.14 -14.15
CA SER A 11 -16.24 -1.37 -15.40
C SER A 11 -16.19 0.13 -15.09
N LEU A 12 -15.00 0.72 -15.14
CA LEU A 12 -14.84 2.17 -15.32
C LEU A 12 -14.97 2.47 -16.82
N HIS A 13 -16.12 3.01 -17.22
CA HIS A 13 -16.42 3.31 -18.61
C HIS A 13 -15.42 4.30 -19.25
N ARG A 14 -14.68 3.85 -20.28
CA ARG A 14 -14.77 4.28 -21.71
C ARG A 14 -13.47 3.98 -22.49
N LEU A 15 -13.50 3.04 -23.47
CA LEU A 15 -12.74 2.96 -24.76
C LEU A 15 -12.91 1.55 -25.45
N PRO A 16 -12.64 1.37 -26.77
CA PRO A 16 -13.46 0.64 -27.76
C PRO A 16 -13.23 -0.89 -27.87
N PRO A 17 -14.06 -1.64 -28.64
CA PRO A 17 -14.03 -3.09 -28.68
C PRO A 17 -13.04 -3.61 -29.74
N ALA A 18 -11.82 -3.93 -29.32
CA ALA A 18 -11.00 -4.93 -30.00
C ALA A 18 -9.89 -5.40 -29.09
N ALA A 19 -9.86 -6.72 -28.86
CA ALA A 19 -8.71 -7.49 -28.40
C ALA A 19 -8.00 -7.00 -27.13
N ASN A 20 -8.28 -7.65 -26.00
CA ASN A 20 -7.28 -8.52 -25.36
C ASN A 20 -7.87 -9.15 -24.09
N SER A 21 -7.80 -10.47 -24.06
CA SER A 21 -8.01 -11.31 -22.88
C SER A 21 -6.99 -10.94 -21.80
N ASP A 22 -7.31 -10.00 -20.90
CA ASP A 22 -6.78 -9.99 -19.53
C ASP A 22 -7.48 -8.90 -18.69
N ALA A 23 -8.81 -8.97 -18.56
CA ALA A 23 -9.46 -8.34 -17.40
C ALA A 23 -9.10 -9.17 -16.16
N SER A 24 -7.82 -9.21 -15.82
CA SER A 24 -7.37 -9.69 -14.53
C SER A 24 -8.21 -8.96 -13.48
N PRO A 25 -8.89 -9.67 -12.57
CA PRO A 25 -9.52 -9.02 -11.43
C PRO A 25 -8.44 -8.16 -10.82
N VAL A 26 -8.72 -6.86 -10.60
CA VAL A 26 -7.79 -5.91 -9.98
C VAL A 26 -7.09 -6.64 -8.85
N CYS A 27 -5.88 -7.11 -9.12
CA CYS A 27 -5.13 -7.87 -8.14
C CYS A 27 -4.79 -6.79 -7.12
N ILE A 28 -5.51 -6.84 -6.00
CA ILE A 28 -5.23 -6.04 -4.84
C ILE A 28 -3.84 -6.50 -4.42
N ASP A 29 -2.81 -5.87 -4.99
CA ASP A 29 -1.43 -6.33 -4.87
C ASP A 29 -0.99 -6.22 -3.41
N GLY A 30 -1.18 -7.27 -2.63
CA GLY A 30 -0.88 -7.30 -1.20
C GLY A 30 0.62 -7.24 -0.91
N ARG A 31 1.51 -7.30 -1.91
CA ARG A 31 2.95 -7.44 -1.67
C ARG A 31 3.56 -6.29 -0.88
N ALA A 32 3.13 -5.05 -1.15
CA ALA A 32 3.61 -3.89 -0.37
C ALA A 32 3.08 -3.94 1.07
N LEU A 33 1.83 -4.36 1.25
CA LEU A 33 1.23 -4.59 2.57
C LEU A 33 2.01 -5.65 3.35
N GLU A 34 2.15 -6.86 2.80
CA GLU A 34 2.89 -7.96 3.40
C GLU A 34 4.34 -7.58 3.73
N ARG A 35 5.02 -6.88 2.81
CA ARG A 35 6.41 -6.48 2.99
C ARG A 35 6.56 -5.49 4.13
N VAL A 36 5.72 -4.47 4.18
CA VAL A 36 5.73 -3.49 5.28
C VAL A 36 5.32 -4.16 6.59
N GLY A 37 4.35 -5.09 6.57
CA GLY A 37 3.95 -5.90 7.72
C GLY A 37 5.10 -6.72 8.29
N SER A 38 5.91 -7.34 7.43
CA SER A 38 7.13 -8.06 7.84
C SER A 38 8.13 -7.14 8.58
N TRP A 39 8.35 -5.91 8.10
CA TRP A 39 9.20 -4.92 8.77
C TRP A 39 8.60 -4.38 10.09
N LEU A 40 7.27 -4.38 10.20
CA LEU A 40 6.57 -3.99 11.42
C LEU A 40 6.57 -5.12 12.47
N ALA A 41 6.55 -6.38 12.04
CA ALA A 41 6.64 -7.52 12.94
C ALA A 41 8.04 -7.67 13.56
N GLN A 42 9.10 -7.33 12.82
CA GLN A 42 10.48 -7.51 13.26
C GLN A 42 11.32 -6.25 12.98
N PRO A 43 11.90 -5.59 14.01
CA PRO A 43 12.78 -4.44 13.82
C PRO A 43 14.00 -4.76 12.93
N ALA A 44 14.52 -5.99 13.02
CA ALA A 44 15.60 -6.51 12.19
C ALA A 44 15.17 -6.85 10.74
N GLY A 45 13.88 -6.73 10.41
CA GLY A 45 13.36 -7.02 9.08
C GLY A 45 13.75 -5.98 8.01
N LEU A 46 14.22 -4.79 8.43
CA LEU A 46 14.79 -3.81 7.51
C LEU A 46 16.23 -4.18 7.14
N PRO A 47 16.63 -4.04 5.87
CA PRO A 47 18.03 -4.20 5.48
C PRO A 47 18.93 -3.20 6.21
N VAL A 48 20.15 -3.65 6.54
CA VAL A 48 21.14 -2.83 7.25
C VAL A 48 21.58 -1.66 6.37
N ALA A 49 21.61 -0.47 6.95
CA ALA A 49 22.15 0.70 6.27
C ALA A 49 23.66 0.58 6.07
N THR A 50 24.12 0.78 4.83
CA THR A 50 25.55 0.73 4.47
C THR A 50 26.17 2.12 4.32
N ASP A 51 25.36 3.18 4.36
CA ASP A 51 25.81 4.57 4.24
C ASP A 51 24.86 5.55 4.95
N ILE A 52 25.23 6.84 4.94
CA ILE A 52 24.51 7.92 5.62
C ILE A 52 23.07 8.06 5.09
N LEU A 53 22.85 7.92 3.78
CA LEU A 53 21.50 8.08 3.21
C LEU A 53 20.57 6.92 3.57
N GLY A 54 21.11 5.70 3.62
CA GLY A 54 20.44 4.55 4.18
C GLY A 54 20.12 4.73 5.66
N GLN A 55 21.06 5.27 6.45
CA GLN A 55 20.83 5.54 7.87
C GLN A 55 19.71 6.56 8.08
N CYS A 56 19.66 7.63 7.26
CA CYS A 56 18.55 8.58 7.30
C CYS A 56 17.17 7.91 7.04
N PHE A 57 17.10 6.88 6.19
CA PHE A 57 15.88 6.10 6.04
C PHE A 57 15.53 5.35 7.32
N VAL A 58 16.49 4.65 7.94
CA VAL A 58 16.27 3.88 9.17
C VAL A 58 15.81 4.79 10.31
N ASP A 59 16.39 5.99 10.42
CA ASP A 59 16.01 6.98 11.43
C ASP A 59 14.59 7.50 11.19
N ALA A 60 14.24 7.81 9.93
CA ALA A 60 12.89 8.23 9.57
C ALA A 60 11.86 7.12 9.82
N TRP A 61 12.18 5.88 9.43
CA TRP A 61 11.34 4.72 9.72
C TRP A 61 11.10 4.55 11.22
N THR A 62 12.16 4.61 12.02
CA THR A 62 12.08 4.45 13.48
C THR A 62 11.22 5.56 14.10
N ARG A 63 11.44 6.81 13.69
CA ARG A 63 10.66 7.97 14.16
C ARG A 63 9.17 7.86 13.84
N HIS A 64 8.82 7.35 12.66
CA HIS A 64 7.43 7.29 12.18
C HIS A 64 6.80 5.90 12.33
N ARG A 65 7.46 4.95 13.02
CA ARG A 65 7.04 3.54 13.07
C ARG A 65 5.59 3.34 13.50
N SER A 66 5.14 4.04 14.55
CA SER A 66 3.76 3.91 15.04
C SER A 66 2.73 4.43 14.03
N GLN A 67 3.08 5.47 13.28
CA GLN A 67 2.23 6.00 12.21
C GLN A 67 2.15 5.02 11.03
N ILE A 68 3.30 4.46 10.63
CA ILE A 68 3.36 3.42 9.58
C ILE A 68 2.55 2.19 10.00
N ALA A 69 2.62 1.78 11.28
CA ALA A 69 1.79 0.70 11.82
C ALA A 69 0.29 1.00 11.72
N THR A 70 -0.11 2.25 11.94
CA THR A 70 -1.51 2.70 11.80
C THR A 70 -1.98 2.62 10.34
N PHE A 71 -1.17 3.10 9.39
CA PHE A 71 -1.48 2.97 7.96
C PHE A 71 -1.56 1.52 7.52
N HIS A 72 -0.62 0.69 7.97
CA HIS A 72 -0.61 -0.75 7.66
C HIS A 72 -1.87 -1.44 8.19
N ALA A 73 -2.21 -1.28 9.46
CA ALA A 73 -3.40 -1.91 10.05
C ALA A 73 -4.70 -1.45 9.37
N ARG A 74 -4.77 -0.19 8.93
CA ARG A 74 -5.91 0.33 8.18
C ARG A 74 -6.00 -0.29 6.78
N ALA A 75 -4.87 -0.37 6.09
CA ALA A 75 -4.77 -1.03 4.81
C ALA A 75 -5.18 -2.51 4.93
N GLU A 76 -4.66 -3.24 5.91
CA GLU A 76 -4.98 -4.65 6.16
C GLU A 76 -6.49 -4.87 6.37
N ARG A 77 -7.16 -4.03 7.16
CA ARG A 77 -8.63 -4.09 7.31
C ARG A 77 -9.38 -3.89 5.99
N MET A 78 -8.90 -2.97 5.15
CA MET A 78 -9.52 -2.73 3.84
C MET A 78 -9.25 -3.91 2.88
N HIS A 79 -8.04 -4.46 2.90
CA HIS A 79 -7.67 -5.66 2.14
C HIS A 79 -8.57 -6.85 2.49
N ASP A 80 -8.73 -7.14 3.78
CA ASP A 80 -9.59 -8.20 4.29
C ASP A 80 -11.07 -7.97 3.94
N ALA A 81 -11.54 -6.72 3.96
CA ALA A 81 -12.91 -6.38 3.59
C ALA A 81 -13.17 -6.52 2.09
N LEU A 82 -12.13 -6.41 1.25
CA LEU A 82 -12.19 -6.62 -0.20
C LEU A 82 -11.96 -8.07 -0.61
N ASP A 83 -11.41 -8.92 0.26
CA ASP A 83 -11.20 -10.34 -0.01
C ASP A 83 -12.55 -11.04 -0.29
N PRO A 84 -12.80 -11.47 -1.54
CA PRO A 84 -14.07 -12.10 -1.91
C PRO A 84 -14.33 -13.40 -1.15
N GLN A 85 -13.28 -14.08 -0.69
CA GLN A 85 -13.42 -15.30 0.10
C GLN A 85 -13.97 -15.01 1.49
N ARG A 86 -13.54 -13.88 2.09
CA ARG A 86 -13.98 -13.41 3.41
C ARG A 86 -15.30 -12.64 3.36
N ASN A 87 -15.59 -11.95 2.25
CA ASN A 87 -16.72 -11.03 2.17
C ASN A 87 -17.65 -11.27 0.97
N ARG A 88 -18.34 -12.42 0.97
CA ARG A 88 -19.25 -12.85 -0.11
C ARG A 88 -20.53 -12.01 -0.26
N LYS A 89 -20.87 -11.18 0.75
CA LYS A 89 -22.12 -10.39 0.80
C LYS A 89 -21.88 -8.89 0.68
N ALA A 90 -20.68 -8.47 0.28
CA ALA A 90 -20.35 -7.06 0.17
C ALA A 90 -21.27 -6.36 -0.84
N ASP A 91 -21.89 -5.27 -0.40
CA ASP A 91 -22.55 -4.32 -1.30
C ASP A 91 -21.52 -3.68 -2.25
N VAL A 92 -21.86 -3.56 -3.53
CA VAL A 92 -20.96 -3.06 -4.59
C VAL A 92 -20.48 -1.63 -4.29
N GLN A 93 -21.35 -0.76 -3.78
CA GLN A 93 -21.05 0.63 -3.48
C GLN A 93 -20.18 0.74 -2.22
N ARG A 94 -20.32 -0.20 -1.28
CA ARG A 94 -19.38 -0.35 -0.17
C ARG A 94 -18.00 -0.81 -0.68
N ALA A 95 -17.94 -1.81 -1.55
CA ALA A 95 -16.69 -2.32 -2.11
C ALA A 95 -15.92 -1.25 -2.91
N VAL A 96 -16.60 -0.45 -3.75
CA VAL A 96 -15.98 0.63 -4.52
C VAL A 96 -15.32 1.68 -3.62
N ARG A 97 -15.97 2.08 -2.52
CA ARG A 97 -15.41 3.04 -1.55
C ARG A 97 -14.20 2.47 -0.82
N ILE A 98 -14.28 1.22 -0.39
CA ILE A 98 -13.15 0.53 0.26
C ILE A 98 -11.97 0.40 -0.73
N CYS A 99 -12.23 0.09 -2.01
CA CYS A 99 -11.20 0.05 -3.05
C CYS A 99 -10.49 1.39 -3.23
N ALA A 100 -11.21 2.51 -3.28
CA ALA A 100 -10.60 3.83 -3.43
C ALA A 100 -9.71 4.20 -2.23
N ALA A 101 -10.20 3.93 -1.01
CA ALA A 101 -9.44 4.16 0.21
C ALA A 101 -8.21 3.22 0.32
N TRP A 102 -8.37 1.95 -0.08
CA TRP A 102 -7.29 0.98 -0.15
C TRP A 102 -6.20 1.43 -1.13
N GLN A 103 -6.57 1.88 -2.33
CA GLN A 103 -5.60 2.36 -3.33
C GLN A 103 -4.75 3.52 -2.81
N HIS A 104 -5.35 4.43 -2.02
CA HIS A 104 -4.59 5.51 -1.38
C HIS A 104 -3.54 4.96 -0.40
N HIS A 105 -3.94 4.07 0.52
CA HIS A 105 -3.02 3.47 1.48
C HIS A 105 -1.96 2.62 0.80
N GLN A 106 -2.34 1.88 -0.24
CA GLN A 106 -1.44 1.05 -1.02
C GLN A 106 -0.35 1.87 -1.73
N ARG A 107 -0.66 3.08 -2.22
CA ARG A 107 0.35 3.99 -2.77
C ARG A 107 1.38 4.41 -1.72
N ILE A 108 0.94 4.67 -0.49
CA ILE A 108 1.84 5.00 0.63
C ILE A 108 2.76 3.80 0.92
N LEU A 109 2.20 2.61 1.09
CA LEU A 109 2.97 1.39 1.40
C LEU A 109 3.97 1.06 0.28
N ARG A 110 3.55 1.18 -0.99
CA ARG A 110 4.43 0.99 -2.15
C ARG A 110 5.57 2.02 -2.16
N GLY A 111 5.26 3.29 -1.88
CA GLY A 111 6.27 4.34 -1.80
C GLY A 111 7.31 4.09 -0.70
N LEU A 112 6.90 3.52 0.44
CA LEU A 112 7.83 3.08 1.49
C LEU A 112 8.77 1.98 0.99
N VAL A 113 8.23 0.99 0.26
CA VAL A 113 9.03 -0.10 -0.30
C VAL A 113 10.01 0.41 -1.36
N GLU A 114 9.58 1.31 -2.23
CA GLU A 114 10.43 1.91 -3.25
C GLU A 114 11.55 2.77 -2.63
N CYS A 115 11.24 3.58 -1.61
CA CYS A 115 12.25 4.32 -0.87
C CYS A 115 13.26 3.40 -0.21
N GLN A 116 12.80 2.30 0.42
CA GLN A 116 13.68 1.29 1.01
C GLN A 116 14.62 0.70 -0.04
N GLN A 117 14.12 0.30 -1.22
CA GLN A 117 14.95 -0.26 -2.28
C GLN A 117 16.02 0.73 -2.78
N LEU A 118 15.66 2.00 -2.96
CA LEU A 118 16.58 3.04 -3.44
C LEU A 118 17.65 3.42 -2.40
N LEU A 119 17.34 3.28 -1.11
CA LEU A 119 18.18 3.78 -0.01
C LEU A 119 18.95 2.69 0.72
N LEU A 120 18.38 1.49 0.80
CA LEU A 120 18.87 0.33 1.55
C LEU A 120 18.94 -0.95 0.70
N GLY A 121 18.50 -0.92 -0.56
CA GLY A 121 18.58 -2.09 -1.44
C GLY A 121 20.02 -2.43 -1.84
N PRO A 122 20.26 -3.63 -2.40
CA PRO A 122 21.59 -4.06 -2.81
C PRO A 122 22.24 -3.15 -3.87
N GLN A 123 21.41 -2.41 -4.63
CA GLN A 123 21.86 -1.47 -5.65
C GLN A 123 21.83 0.00 -5.17
N ALA A 124 21.63 0.25 -3.87
CA ALA A 124 21.51 1.61 -3.34
C ALA A 124 22.74 2.48 -3.68
N ALA A 125 23.95 1.93 -3.58
CA ALA A 125 25.18 2.64 -3.93
C ALA A 125 25.32 2.95 -5.43
N ALA A 126 24.66 2.18 -6.30
CA ALA A 126 24.68 2.40 -7.75
C ALA A 126 23.69 3.51 -8.20
N HIS A 127 22.74 3.90 -7.34
CA HIS A 127 21.82 4.98 -7.67
C HIS A 127 22.48 6.36 -7.53
N PRO A 128 22.19 7.30 -8.45
CA PRO A 128 22.66 8.67 -8.31
C PRO A 128 22.24 9.28 -6.97
N VAL A 129 23.16 9.99 -6.31
CA VAL A 129 22.92 10.64 -5.01
C VAL A 129 21.70 11.56 -5.06
N ALA A 130 21.50 12.29 -6.17
CA ALA A 130 20.32 13.14 -6.36
C ALA A 130 19.00 12.37 -6.29
N ARG A 131 18.93 11.17 -6.88
CA ARG A 131 17.76 10.29 -6.85
C ARG A 131 17.49 9.77 -5.44
N ARG A 132 18.54 9.39 -4.72
CA ARG A 132 18.43 8.94 -3.31
C ARG A 132 17.96 10.08 -2.39
N LYS A 133 18.49 11.29 -2.57
CA LYS A 133 18.00 12.49 -1.86
C LYS A 133 16.55 12.83 -2.21
N GLN A 134 16.13 12.62 -3.46
CA GLN A 134 14.73 12.76 -3.86
C GLN A 134 13.84 11.72 -3.14
N ALA A 135 14.29 10.47 -3.05
CA ALA A 135 13.57 9.43 -2.31
C ALA A 135 13.40 9.80 -0.82
N LEU A 136 14.41 10.37 -0.16
CA LEU A 136 14.28 10.85 1.23
C LEU A 136 13.26 11.99 1.38
N ARG A 137 13.26 12.95 0.44
CA ARG A 137 12.24 14.02 0.43
C ARG A 137 10.84 13.46 0.22
N TRP A 138 10.71 12.48 -0.66
CA TRP A 138 9.45 11.81 -0.91
C TRP A 138 8.98 11.00 0.30
N LEU A 139 9.87 10.25 0.96
CA LEU A 139 9.60 9.56 2.22
C LEU A 139 9.05 10.52 3.28
N ALA A 140 9.67 11.69 3.44
CA ALA A 140 9.19 12.71 4.37
C ALA A 140 7.76 13.16 4.02
N SER A 141 7.44 13.34 2.74
CA SER A 141 6.07 13.71 2.31
C SER A 141 5.04 12.60 2.54
N LEU A 142 5.42 11.32 2.35
CA LEU A 142 4.55 10.16 2.62
C LEU A 142 4.23 10.00 4.11
N LEU A 143 5.19 10.35 4.97
CA LEU A 143 5.08 10.23 6.42
C LEU A 143 4.60 11.51 7.10
N THR A 144 4.44 12.60 6.35
CA THR A 144 3.82 13.81 6.90
C THR A 144 2.35 13.48 7.18
N PRO A 145 1.86 13.70 8.42
CA PRO A 145 0.47 13.42 8.73
C PRO A 145 -0.45 14.28 7.85
N GLU A 146 -1.42 13.64 7.20
CA GLU A 146 -2.59 14.35 6.67
C GLU A 146 -3.28 15.04 7.85
N LYS A 147 -3.13 16.37 7.94
CA LYS A 147 -3.66 17.14 9.08
C LYS A 147 -5.19 17.18 9.16
N ASP A 148 -5.95 16.78 8.12
CA ASP A 148 -7.38 17.13 8.05
C ASP A 148 -8.38 15.99 7.83
N GLY A 149 -7.99 14.76 7.48
CA GLY A 149 -8.97 13.77 6.97
C GLY A 149 -9.39 12.62 7.89
N SER A 150 -8.56 12.27 8.88
CA SER A 150 -8.65 10.94 9.51
C SER A 150 -9.87 10.70 10.41
N ARG A 151 -10.59 11.76 10.82
CA ARG A 151 -11.82 11.61 11.64
C ARG A 151 -13.05 11.14 10.85
N GLN A 152 -13.12 11.36 9.54
CA GLN A 152 -14.33 11.06 8.75
C GLN A 152 -14.30 9.71 8.03
N HIS A 153 -13.13 9.11 7.83
CA HIS A 153 -12.97 7.95 6.94
C HIS A 153 -13.14 6.59 7.66
N ASP A 154 -13.19 6.55 9.00
CA ASP A 154 -13.41 5.33 9.81
C ASP A 154 -14.87 5.07 10.20
N ASP A 155 -15.77 6.03 9.99
CA ASP A 155 -17.20 5.89 10.35
C ASP A 155 -17.88 4.73 9.57
N TRP A 156 -17.39 4.47 8.36
CA TRP A 156 -17.88 3.41 7.47
C TRP A 156 -17.51 1.97 7.89
N LEU A 157 -16.59 1.80 8.85
CA LEU A 157 -16.31 0.50 9.46
C LEU A 157 -17.19 0.22 10.68
N ARG A 158 -17.85 1.25 11.23
CA ARG A 158 -18.61 1.16 12.48
C ARG A 158 -20.11 0.94 12.27
N THR A 159 -20.61 1.25 11.08
CA THR A 159 -21.98 0.96 10.64
C THR A 159 -22.04 -0.41 9.96
N GLY A 160 -22.19 -1.44 10.77
CA GLY A 160 -22.52 -2.81 10.38
C GLY A 160 -23.75 -3.26 11.15
#